data_AF-A0A536ANS9-F1
#
_entry.id   AF-A0A536ANS9-F1
#
_cell.length_a   1.000
_cell.length_b   1.000
_cell.length_c   1.000
_cell.angle_alpha   90.00
_cell.angle_beta   90.00
_cell.angle_gamma   90.00
#
_symmetry.space_group_name_H-M   'P 1'
#
loop_
_entity.id
_entity.type
_entity.pdbx_description
1 polymer ?
#
loop_
_entity_poly.entity_id
_entity_poly.type
_entity_poly.pdbx_seq_one_letter_code
_entity_poly.pdbx_strand_id
1 'polypeptide(L)' 'MPDRFVTRGFVGRREPTGSAQAARIPPGQHLVRDFPVLSAGPTPRTPLGSWSFKIEGLVKEPASWSWADFLKLPA' A
#
# COMPACT_ATOMS: atom_id res chain seq x y z
N MET A 1 25.37 10.36 30.49
CA MET A 1 24.64 10.01 29.25
C MET A 1 23.21 9.70 29.69
N PRO A 2 22.17 10.45 29.28
CA PRO A 2 20.82 10.12 29.72
C PRO A 2 20.42 8.79 29.09
N ASP A 3 19.88 7.92 29.92
CA ASP A 3 19.48 6.56 29.56
C ASP A 3 18.34 6.63 28.55
N ARG A 4 18.53 6.03 27.38
CA ARG A 4 17.58 6.14 26.27
C ARG A 4 16.46 5.15 26.52
N PHE A 5 15.36 5.61 27.12
CA PHE A 5 14.13 4.84 27.27
C PHE A 5 13.59 4.44 25.89
N VAL A 6 13.96 3.23 25.43
CA VAL A 6 13.40 2.60 24.23
C VAL A 6 12.76 1.31 24.69
N THR A 7 11.46 1.16 24.39
CA THR A 7 10.73 -0.08 24.63
C THR A 7 11.46 -1.25 23.97
N ARG A 8 11.66 -2.35 24.70
CA ARG A 8 12.39 -3.52 24.21
C ARG A 8 11.76 -4.02 22.89
N GLY A 9 12.56 -4.09 21.82
CA GLY A 9 12.10 -4.46 20.47
C GLY A 9 11.67 -3.29 19.58
N PHE A 10 11.57 -2.06 20.10
CA PHE A 10 11.22 -0.85 19.36
C PHE A 10 12.47 -0.09 18.85
N VAL A 11 13.34 -0.81 18.14
CA VAL A 11 14.48 -0.20 17.44
C VAL A 11 14.03 0.17 16.03
N GLY A 12 13.74 1.46 15.82
CA GLY A 12 13.42 1.99 14.48
C GLY A 12 14.54 1.69 13.47
N ARG A 13 14.19 1.51 12.18
CA ARG A 13 15.17 1.37 11.10
C ARG A 13 16.11 2.57 11.11
N ARG A 14 17.42 2.32 11.25
CA ARG A 14 18.43 3.38 11.17
C ARG A 14 18.70 3.72 9.70
N GLU A 15 18.42 4.96 9.32
CA GLU A 15 19.03 5.57 8.14
C GLU A 15 20.53 5.83 8.39
N PRO A 16 21.39 5.84 7.36
CA PRO A 16 22.81 6.15 7.50
C PRO A 16 23.00 7.52 8.16
N THR A 17 23.66 7.53 9.31
CA THR A 17 23.96 8.75 10.07
C THR A 17 24.86 9.68 9.26
N GLY A 18 24.41 10.92 9.03
CA GLY A 18 25.22 11.97 8.38
C GLY A 18 24.68 12.50 7.04
N SER A 19 23.57 11.97 6.52
CA SER A 19 22.93 12.56 5.32
C SER A 19 22.13 13.82 5.67
N ALA A 20 22.09 14.79 4.75
CA ALA A 20 21.24 15.99 4.88
C ALA A 20 19.74 15.64 4.99
N GLN A 21 19.35 14.43 4.56
CA GLN A 21 18.00 13.90 4.69
C GLN A 21 17.72 13.37 6.10
N ALA A 22 18.69 12.69 6.74
CA ALA A 22 18.59 12.25 8.13
C ALA A 22 18.46 13.43 9.11
N ALA A 23 19.03 14.60 8.79
CA ALA A 23 18.91 15.82 9.59
C ALA A 23 17.49 16.42 9.61
N ARG A 24 16.60 16.03 8.68
CA ARG A 24 15.20 16.52 8.61
C ARG A 24 14.18 15.56 9.20
N ILE A 25 14.59 14.37 9.64
CA ILE A 25 13.68 13.36 10.20
C ILE A 25 13.64 13.54 11.73
N PRO A 26 12.47 13.81 12.35
CA PRO A 26 12.36 13.96 13.79
C PRO A 26 12.81 12.70 14.55
N PRO A 27 13.29 12.84 15.81
CA PRO A 27 13.65 11.69 16.63
C PRO A 27 12.53 10.66 16.73
N GLY A 28 12.86 9.37 16.53
CA GLY A 28 11.91 8.26 16.60
C GLY A 28 11.14 7.97 15.30
N GLN A 29 11.33 8.78 14.25
CA GLN A 29 10.72 8.56 12.94
C GLN A 29 11.72 8.02 11.92
N HIS A 30 11.23 7.47 10.81
CA HIS A 30 12.02 7.03 9.67
C HIS A 30 11.29 7.31 8.36
N LEU A 31 12.04 7.51 7.27
CA LEU A 31 11.46 7.71 5.95
C LEU A 31 10.98 6.38 5.37
N VAL A 32 9.71 6.31 4.97
CA VAL A 32 9.17 5.18 4.23
C VAL A 32 9.16 5.55 2.75
N ARG A 33 9.84 4.76 1.92
CA ARG A 33 9.89 4.95 0.45
C ARG A 33 8.86 4.09 -0.29
N ASP A 34 8.35 3.07 0.39
CA ASP A 34 7.41 2.11 -0.15
C ASP A 34 5.97 2.48 0.21
N PHE A 35 5.01 2.03 -0.58
CA PHE A 35 3.60 2.19 -0.23
C PHE A 35 3.21 1.17 0.85
N PRO A 36 2.45 1.58 1.88
CA PRO A 36 1.97 0.64 2.89
C PRO A 36 1.06 -0.40 2.23
N VAL A 37 1.31 -1.68 2.51
CA VAL A 37 0.47 -2.79 2.06
C VAL A 37 -0.32 -3.31 3.23
N LEU A 38 -1.65 -3.28 3.12
CA LEU A 38 -2.57 -3.96 4.03
C LEU A 38 -3.24 -5.11 3.26
N SER A 39 -3.08 -6.34 3.74
CA SER A 39 -3.65 -7.53 3.09
C SER A 39 -4.53 -8.29 4.07
N ALA A 40 -5.74 -8.62 3.65
CA ALA A 40 -6.63 -9.51 4.39
C ALA A 40 -6.37 -11.00 4.09
N GLY A 41 -5.50 -11.31 3.13
CA GLY A 41 -5.17 -12.66 2.70
C GLY A 41 -4.12 -12.68 1.58
N PRO A 42 -3.85 -13.85 0.97
CA PRO A 42 -2.92 -13.99 -0.14
C PRO A 42 -3.31 -13.14 -1.35
N THR A 43 -2.33 -12.60 -2.07
CA THR A 43 -2.57 -11.84 -3.31
C THR A 43 -3.17 -12.74 -4.39
N PRO A 44 -4.37 -12.42 -4.91
CA PRO A 44 -4.98 -13.19 -6.00
C PRO A 44 -4.15 -13.10 -7.28
N ARG A 45 -4.10 -14.21 -8.03
CA ARG A 45 -3.46 -14.29 -9.35
C ARG A 45 -4.50 -14.61 -10.41
N THR A 46 -5.15 -13.58 -10.94
CA THR A 46 -6.23 -13.71 -11.92
C THR A 46 -5.74 -13.34 -13.32
N PRO A 47 -5.74 -14.28 -14.29
CA PRO A 47 -5.43 -13.96 -15.68
C PRO A 47 -6.43 -12.96 -16.26
N LEU A 48 -5.95 -11.96 -17.00
CA LEU A 48 -6.80 -10.90 -17.55
C LEU A 48 -7.83 -11.40 -18.58
N GLY A 49 -7.54 -12.51 -19.28
CA GLY A 49 -8.50 -13.14 -20.20
C GLY A 49 -9.72 -13.77 -19.52
N SER A 50 -9.61 -14.08 -18.23
CA SER A 50 -10.71 -14.57 -17.38
C SER A 50 -11.24 -13.51 -16.41
N TRP A 51 -10.70 -12.29 -16.46
CA TRP A 51 -11.08 -11.23 -15.54
C TRP A 51 -12.40 -10.59 -15.98
N SER A 52 -13.26 -10.29 -15.01
CA SER A 52 -14.50 -9.54 -15.21
C SER A 52 -14.77 -8.61 -14.04
N PHE A 53 -15.35 -7.45 -14.31
CA PHE A 53 -15.93 -6.56 -13.30
C PHE A 53 -17.45 -6.51 -13.48
N LYS A 54 -18.19 -6.65 -12.38
CA LYS A 54 -19.65 -6.76 -12.40
C LYS A 54 -20.27 -5.84 -11.36
N ILE A 55 -21.33 -5.15 -11.75
CA ILE A 55 -22.24 -4.44 -10.85
C ILE A 55 -23.58 -5.19 -10.89
N GLU A 56 -24.01 -5.68 -9.74
CA GLU A 56 -25.22 -6.49 -9.58
C GLU A 56 -25.91 -6.26 -8.23
N GLY A 57 -27.03 -6.95 -7.98
CA GLY A 57 -27.84 -6.77 -6.77
C GLY A 57 -29.04 -5.86 -7.04
N LEU A 58 -29.28 -4.89 -6.14
CA LEU A 58 -30.41 -3.97 -6.23
C LEU A 58 -30.14 -2.81 -7.20
N VAL A 59 -29.90 -3.16 -8.46
CA VAL A 59 -29.66 -2.21 -9.56
C VAL A 59 -30.73 -2.41 -10.64
N LYS A 60 -31.12 -1.33 -11.30
CA LYS A 60 -32.13 -1.39 -12.38
C LYS A 60 -31.66 -2.29 -13.54
N GLU A 61 -30.40 -2.12 -13.95
CA GLU A 61 -29.80 -2.83 -15.07
C GLU A 61 -28.39 -3.30 -14.63
N PRO A 62 -28.20 -4.61 -14.38
CA PRO A 62 -26.88 -5.16 -14.08
C PRO A 62 -25.92 -4.95 -15.24
N ALA A 63 -24.65 -4.73 -14.92
CA ALA A 63 -23.62 -4.47 -15.92
C ALA A 63 -22.36 -5.31 -15.65
N SER A 64 -21.68 -5.69 -16.72
CA SER A 64 -20.46 -6.49 -16.66
C SER A 64 -19.51 -6.09 -17.78
N TRP A 65 -18.22 -6.08 -17.48
CA TRP A 65 -17.17 -5.74 -18.44
C TRP A 65 -16.05 -6.79 -18.40
N SER A 66 -15.55 -7.13 -19.58
CA SER A 66 -14.23 -7.75 -19.70
C SER A 66 -13.14 -6.74 -19.32
N TRP A 67 -11.92 -7.21 -19.09
CA TRP A 67 -10.78 -6.30 -18.86
C TRP A 67 -10.62 -5.27 -19.99
N ALA A 68 -10.74 -5.72 -21.24
CA ALA A 68 -10.58 -4.87 -22.40
C ALA A 68 -11.69 -3.81 -22.53
N ASP A 69 -12.93 -4.13 -22.12
CA ASP A 69 -14.04 -3.19 -22.17
C ASP A 69 -14.02 -2.21 -21.00
N PHE A 70 -13.60 -2.67 -19.82
CA PHE A 70 -13.45 -1.82 -18.64
C PHE A 70 -12.45 -0.68 -18.89
N LEU A 71 -11.32 -0.96 -19.56
CA LEU A 71 -10.32 0.04 -19.91
C LEU A 71 -10.79 1.10 -20.92
N LYS A 72 -11.91 0.87 -21.62
CA LYS A 72 -12.49 1.85 -22.56
C LYS A 72 -13.46 2.81 -21.86
N LEU A 73 -13.76 2.60 -20.57
CA LEU A 73 -14.60 3.50 -19.81
C LEU A 73 -13.91 4.87 -19.66
N PRO A 74 -14.68 5.97 -19.56
CA PRO A 74 -14.12 7.29 -19.29
C PRO A 74 -13.31 7.31 -17.99
N ALA A 75 -12.20 8.06 -18.00
CA ALA A 75 -11.36 8.31 -16.85
C ALA A 75 -11.83 9.52 -16.04
#